data_AF-A0A257RD44-F1
#
_entry.id   AF-A0A257RD44-F1
#
_cell.length_a   1.000
_cell.length_b   1.000
_cell.length_c   1.000
_cell.angle_alpha   90.00
_cell.angle_beta   90.00
_cell.angle_gamma   90.00
#
_symmetry.space_group_name_H-M   'P 1'
#
loop_
_entity.id
_entity.type
_entity.pdbx_description
1 polymer ?
#
loop_
_entity_poly.entity_id
_entity_poly.type
_entity_poly.pdbx_seq_one_letter_code
_entity_poly.pdbx_strand_id
1 'polypeptide(L)'
;MALTISRRAALRGSLMGLATIATAGRAQLAMADADTDKRFVVVLLRGALDGMASVVPYGDPHLAALRAPLIPGQPGSADGVLDLGGFYGFHPALTGLHDMYKQGEVLPVHAIAGPYRSRSHFEAQDMLQTGADDDQNRLRMRFDERAKRTNRVRDALRRVQFRDHADPVAADSVRPERGAR
;
A
#
# COMPACT_ATOMS: atom_id res chain seq x y z
N MET A 1 49.60 -33.89 2.06
CA MET A 1 49.63 -32.43 1.90
C MET A 1 48.94 -31.80 3.10
N ALA A 2 49.67 -31.09 3.96
CA ALA A 2 49.08 -30.37 5.09
C ALA A 2 48.59 -28.99 4.62
N LEU A 3 47.34 -28.64 4.88
CA LEU A 3 46.77 -27.34 4.51
C LEU A 3 47.25 -26.28 5.52
N THR A 4 48.24 -25.46 5.16
CA THR A 4 48.69 -24.33 6.01
C THR A 4 47.72 -23.16 5.88
N ILE A 5 46.86 -22.95 6.88
CA ILE A 5 45.99 -21.77 6.96
C ILE A 5 46.82 -20.54 7.36
N SER A 6 46.89 -19.53 6.49
CA SER A 6 47.60 -18.28 6.82
C SER A 6 46.79 -17.42 7.80
N ARG A 7 47.49 -16.77 8.75
CA ARG A 7 46.86 -15.82 9.71
C ARG A 7 46.02 -14.75 9.02
N ARG A 8 46.45 -14.28 7.84
CA ARG A 8 45.73 -13.28 7.03
C ARG A 8 44.43 -13.82 6.46
N ALA A 9 44.44 -15.07 5.98
CA ALA A 9 43.23 -15.73 5.50
C ALA A 9 42.23 -15.95 6.64
N ALA A 10 42.72 -16.36 7.82
CA ALA A 10 41.89 -16.48 9.02
C ALA A 10 41.25 -15.13 9.41
N LEU A 11 42.04 -14.05 9.49
CA LEU A 11 41.54 -12.73 9.88
C LEU A 11 40.48 -12.19 8.90
N ARG A 12 40.70 -12.35 7.59
CA ARG A 12 39.73 -11.94 6.56
C ARG A 12 38.45 -12.76 6.64
N GLY A 13 38.54 -14.07 6.84
CA GLY A 13 37.40 -14.94 7.04
C GLY A 13 36.57 -14.53 8.26
N SER A 14 37.22 -14.25 9.39
CA SER A 14 36.56 -13.77 10.61
C SER A 14 35.89 -12.41 10.42
N LEU A 15 36.52 -11.48 9.70
CA LEU A 15 35.93 -10.17 9.43
C LEU A 15 34.68 -10.27 8.55
N MET A 16 34.73 -11.13 7.52
CA MET A 16 33.56 -11.38 6.67
C MET A 16 32.44 -12.08 7.44
N GLY A 17 32.78 -13.05 8.30
CA GLY A 17 31.81 -13.71 9.18
C GLY A 17 31.14 -12.76 10.18
N LEU A 18 31.91 -11.84 10.78
CA LEU A 18 31.37 -10.79 11.65
C LEU A 18 30.47 -9.81 10.88
N ALA A 19 30.86 -9.42 9.67
CA ALA A 19 30.07 -8.53 8.83
C ALA A 19 28.74 -9.18 8.40
N THR A 20 28.73 -10.47 8.06
CA THR A 20 27.49 -11.19 7.73
C THR A 20 26.59 -11.37 8.95
N ILE A 21 27.14 -11.69 10.13
CA ILE A 21 26.34 -11.76 11.36
C ILE A 21 25.76 -10.38 11.72
N ALA A 22 26.55 -9.31 11.61
CA ALA A 22 26.10 -7.95 11.93
C ALA A 22 24.99 -7.43 11.00
N THR A 23 24.98 -7.87 9.73
CA THR A 23 24.03 -7.39 8.71
C THR A 23 22.84 -8.32 8.49
N ALA A 24 23.06 -9.62 8.40
CA ALA A 24 22.01 -10.63 8.17
C ALA A 24 21.47 -11.26 9.45
N GLY A 25 22.24 -11.30 10.54
CA GLY A 25 21.81 -11.87 11.83
C GLY A 25 20.69 -11.10 12.53
N ARG A 26 20.35 -9.90 12.04
CA ARG A 26 19.19 -9.11 12.51
C ARG A 26 17.92 -9.36 11.71
N ALA A 27 17.99 -10.14 10.63
CA ALA A 27 16.79 -10.53 9.89
C ALA A 27 16.00 -11.54 10.73
N GLN A 28 14.98 -11.07 11.44
CA GLN A 28 14.02 -11.94 12.11
C GLN A 28 13.00 -12.41 11.08
N LEU A 29 13.01 -13.71 10.79
CA LEU A 29 11.93 -14.35 10.05
C LEU A 29 10.81 -14.63 11.05
N ALA A 30 9.69 -13.91 10.92
CA ALA A 30 8.47 -14.24 11.64
C ALA A 30 7.82 -15.45 10.96
N MET A 31 7.99 -16.64 11.53
CA MET A 31 7.30 -17.85 11.09
C MET A 31 5.99 -17.96 11.87
N ALA A 32 4.87 -17.98 11.15
CA ALA A 32 3.55 -18.18 11.72
C ALA A 32 3.32 -19.69 11.93
N ASP A 33 4.05 -20.29 12.87
CA ASP A 33 3.93 -21.70 13.25
C ASP A 33 3.31 -21.82 14.65
N ALA A 34 2.04 -21.45 14.75
CA ALA A 34 1.26 -21.67 15.96
C ALA A 34 0.51 -22.99 15.80
N ASP A 35 0.65 -23.90 16.77
CA ASP A 35 -0.06 -25.19 16.82
C ASP A 35 -1.56 -24.98 17.13
N THR A 36 -2.28 -24.42 16.16
CA THR A 36 -3.70 -24.12 16.26
C THR A 36 -4.37 -24.15 14.89
N ASP A 37 -5.61 -24.61 14.85
CA ASP A 37 -6.46 -24.52 13.66
C ASP A 37 -7.08 -23.12 13.47
N LYS A 38 -6.89 -22.20 14.44
CA LYS A 38 -7.40 -20.84 14.32
C LYS A 38 -6.72 -20.15 13.13
N ARG A 39 -7.53 -19.56 12.27
CA ARG A 39 -7.08 -18.76 11.12
C ARG A 39 -7.58 -17.34 11.31
N PHE A 40 -6.66 -16.38 11.21
CA PHE A 40 -6.99 -14.97 11.22
C PHE A 40 -6.89 -14.46 9.78
N VAL A 41 -7.98 -13.90 9.28
CA VAL A 41 -8.05 -13.33 7.93
C VAL A 41 -8.29 -11.84 8.06
N VAL A 42 -7.38 -11.03 7.49
CA VAL A 42 -7.54 -9.59 7.39
C VAL A 42 -7.93 -9.24 5.96
N VAL A 43 -9.11 -8.67 5.79
CA VAL A 43 -9.57 -8.16 4.49
C VAL A 43 -9.39 -6.65 4.45
N LEU A 44 -8.46 -6.18 3.63
CA LEU A 44 -8.17 -4.76 3.44
C LEU A 44 -8.93 -4.24 2.23
N LEU A 45 -9.99 -3.46 2.49
CA LEU A 45 -10.80 -2.82 1.46
C LEU A 45 -10.06 -1.61 0.85
N ARG A 46 -9.29 -1.86 -0.21
CA ARG A 46 -8.69 -0.77 -1.02
C ARG A 46 -9.78 0.03 -1.72
N GLY A 47 -9.66 1.36 -1.70
CA GLY A 47 -10.66 2.26 -2.29
C GLY A 47 -11.42 3.13 -1.27
N ALA A 48 -11.03 3.07 0.01
CA ALA A 48 -11.55 3.91 1.10
C ALA A 48 -13.05 3.74 1.33
N LEU A 49 -13.44 2.64 1.99
CA LEU A 49 -14.75 2.52 2.60
C LEU A 49 -15.00 3.74 3.51
N ASP A 50 -16.08 4.49 3.25
CA ASP A 50 -16.49 5.58 4.12
C ASP A 50 -17.13 4.98 5.38
N GLY A 51 -16.42 5.06 6.51
CA GLY A 51 -16.90 4.56 7.79
C GLY A 51 -18.14 5.29 8.29
N MET A 52 -18.30 6.59 8.01
CA MET A 52 -19.48 7.36 8.43
C MET A 52 -20.72 6.98 7.62
N ALA A 53 -20.56 6.61 6.36
CA ALA A 53 -21.66 6.15 5.52
C ALA A 53 -22.01 4.68 5.78
N SER A 54 -21.02 3.85 6.14
CA SER A 54 -21.21 2.42 6.38
C SER A 54 -21.83 2.15 7.74
N VAL A 55 -21.37 2.84 8.78
CA VAL A 55 -21.91 2.77 10.13
C VAL A 55 -22.21 4.18 10.60
N VAL A 56 -23.46 4.56 10.39
CA VAL A 56 -23.96 5.92 10.51
C VAL A 56 -24.29 6.22 11.97
N PRO A 57 -23.69 7.24 12.60
CA PRO A 57 -24.10 7.72 13.92
C PRO A 57 -25.38 8.56 13.81
N TYR A 58 -26.49 7.93 13.40
CA TYR A 58 -27.76 8.63 13.13
C TYR A 58 -28.37 9.27 14.39
N GLY A 59 -27.98 8.82 15.58
CA GLY A 59 -28.37 9.41 16.86
C GLY A 59 -27.56 10.67 17.24
N ASP A 60 -26.55 11.06 16.47
CA ASP A 60 -25.77 12.28 16.74
C ASP A 60 -26.51 13.54 16.26
N PRO A 61 -26.95 14.42 17.18
CA PRO A 61 -27.66 15.64 16.82
C PRO A 61 -26.79 16.63 16.03
N HIS A 62 -25.46 16.62 16.23
CA HIS A 62 -24.55 17.49 15.47
C HIS A 62 -24.40 17.01 14.04
N LEU A 63 -24.37 15.70 13.81
CA LEU A 63 -24.34 15.17 12.44
C LEU A 63 -25.62 15.55 11.70
N ALA A 64 -26.78 15.42 12.34
CA ALA A 64 -28.06 15.85 11.78
C ALA A 64 -28.05 17.35 11.46
N ALA A 65 -27.59 18.19 12.40
CA ALA A 65 -27.55 19.64 12.19
C ALA A 65 -26.62 20.07 11.04
N LEU A 66 -25.48 19.39 10.87
CA LEU A 66 -24.46 19.79 9.89
C LEU A 66 -24.61 19.11 8.53
N ARG A 67 -25.19 17.90 8.48
CA ARG A 67 -25.14 17.00 7.33
C ARG A 67 -26.42 16.17 7.12
N ALA A 68 -27.59 16.66 7.54
CA ALA A 68 -28.87 15.94 7.38
C ALA A 68 -29.07 15.25 6.01
N PRO A 69 -28.76 15.89 4.85
CA PRO A 69 -28.99 15.26 3.54
C PRO A 69 -28.14 14.02 3.25
N LEU A 70 -27.10 13.77 4.05
CA LEU A 70 -26.20 12.62 3.90
C LEU A 70 -26.58 11.44 4.81
N ILE A 71 -27.53 11.63 5.72
CA ILE A 71 -27.98 10.59 6.65
C ILE A 71 -29.12 9.83 5.98
N PRO A 72 -29.05 8.48 5.89
CA PRO A 72 -30.20 7.69 5.45
C PRO A 72 -31.41 7.88 6.38
N GLY A 73 -32.54 7.28 6.02
CA GLY A 73 -33.75 7.39 6.83
C GLY A 73 -33.54 6.88 8.27
N GLN A 74 -34.45 7.26 9.17
CA GLN A 74 -34.45 6.72 10.53
C GLN A 74 -34.76 5.21 10.52
N PRO A 75 -34.33 4.45 11.55
CA PRO A 75 -34.67 3.04 11.66
C PRO A 75 -36.17 2.78 11.49
N GLY A 76 -36.51 1.75 10.71
CA GLY A 76 -37.90 1.38 10.41
C GLY A 76 -38.55 2.13 9.24
N SER A 77 -37.87 3.11 8.63
CA SER A 77 -38.28 3.67 7.34
C SER A 77 -37.81 2.79 6.16
N ALA A 78 -38.38 3.01 4.96
CA ALA A 78 -38.10 2.20 3.77
C ALA A 78 -36.60 2.17 3.39
N ASP A 79 -35.91 3.32 3.50
CA ASP A 79 -34.46 3.45 3.28
C ASP A 79 -33.73 3.80 4.59
N GLY A 80 -34.24 3.23 5.69
CA GLY A 80 -33.76 3.51 7.04
C GLY A 80 -32.45 2.80 7.37
N VAL A 81 -31.60 3.45 8.17
CA VAL A 81 -30.42 2.79 8.74
C VAL A 81 -30.85 1.56 9.55
N LEU A 82 -30.00 0.53 9.50
CA LEU A 82 -30.21 -0.72 10.21
C LEU A 82 -29.65 -0.59 11.62
N ASP A 83 -30.52 -0.38 12.61
CA ASP A 83 -30.14 -0.02 13.97
C ASP A 83 -29.20 -1.05 14.66
N LEU A 84 -28.19 -0.53 15.36
CA LEU A 84 -27.20 -1.26 16.14
C LEU A 84 -27.31 -0.99 17.66
N GLY A 85 -28.34 -0.28 18.12
CA GLY A 85 -28.59 -0.06 19.55
C GLY A 85 -28.95 1.37 19.93
N GLY A 86 -29.57 2.13 19.03
CA GLY A 86 -30.17 3.44 19.32
C GLY A 86 -29.31 4.66 18.98
N PHE A 87 -28.05 4.47 18.57
CA PHE A 87 -27.15 5.58 18.21
C PHE A 87 -26.45 5.37 16.86
N TYR A 88 -25.98 4.16 16.61
CA TYR A 88 -25.35 3.76 15.35
C TYR A 88 -26.27 2.85 14.55
N GLY A 89 -26.20 2.93 13.23
CA GLY A 89 -26.90 2.04 12.32
C GLY A 89 -26.05 1.70 11.10
N PHE A 90 -26.16 0.49 10.56
CA PHE A 90 -25.56 0.21 9.26
C PHE A 90 -26.32 0.91 8.13
N HIS A 91 -25.62 1.19 7.03
CA HIS A 91 -26.27 1.59 5.78
C HIS A 91 -27.35 0.55 5.35
N PRO A 92 -28.49 0.97 4.78
CA PRO A 92 -29.58 0.05 4.38
C PRO A 92 -29.13 -1.11 3.48
N ALA A 93 -28.10 -0.90 2.65
CA ALA A 93 -27.54 -1.91 1.76
C ALA A 93 -26.70 -3.00 2.46
N LEU A 94 -26.36 -2.84 3.74
CA LEU A 94 -25.50 -3.75 4.50
C LEU A 94 -26.31 -4.76 5.33
N THR A 95 -27.41 -5.28 4.78
CA THR A 95 -28.31 -6.22 5.45
C THR A 95 -27.59 -7.48 5.95
N GLY A 96 -26.67 -8.03 5.15
CA GLY A 96 -25.88 -9.19 5.57
C GLY A 96 -25.02 -8.94 6.81
N LEU A 97 -24.39 -7.77 6.92
CA LEU A 97 -23.63 -7.41 8.12
C LEU A 97 -24.55 -7.16 9.33
N HIS A 98 -25.75 -6.63 9.10
CA HIS A 98 -26.74 -6.46 10.16
C HIS A 98 -27.25 -7.79 10.71
N ASP A 99 -27.46 -8.78 9.84
CA ASP A 99 -27.85 -10.12 10.27
C ASP A 99 -26.74 -10.82 11.08
N MET A 100 -25.48 -10.66 10.68
CA MET A 100 -24.33 -11.13 11.48
C MET A 100 -24.22 -10.39 12.82
N TYR A 101 -24.48 -9.07 12.84
CA TYR A 101 -24.48 -8.29 14.08
C TYR A 101 -25.54 -8.79 15.06
N LYS A 102 -26.77 -9.05 14.58
CA LYS A 102 -27.84 -9.67 15.38
C LYS A 102 -27.45 -11.02 15.99
N GLN A 103 -26.56 -11.75 15.33
CA GLN A 103 -26.02 -13.03 15.79
C GLN A 103 -24.79 -12.90 16.70
N GLY A 104 -24.28 -11.68 16.91
CA GLY A 104 -23.05 -11.44 17.67
C GLY A 104 -21.76 -11.79 16.92
N GLU A 105 -21.82 -11.92 15.59
CA GLU A 105 -20.68 -12.33 14.74
C GLU A 105 -19.90 -11.13 14.17
N VAL A 106 -20.46 -9.92 14.28
CA VAL A 106 -19.84 -8.67 13.80
C VAL A 106 -19.82 -7.65 14.92
N LEU A 107 -18.68 -6.96 15.06
CA LEU A 107 -18.51 -5.82 15.96
C LEU A 107 -17.90 -4.65 15.19
N PRO A 108 -18.68 -3.61 14.87
CA PRO A 108 -18.15 -2.35 14.37
C PRO A 108 -17.33 -1.66 15.45
N VAL A 109 -16.14 -1.17 15.09
CA VAL A 109 -15.31 -0.38 16.00
C VAL A 109 -15.03 0.97 15.35
N HIS A 110 -15.43 2.04 16.04
CA HIS A 110 -15.32 3.42 15.55
C HIS A 110 -14.14 4.16 16.15
N ALA A 111 -13.83 5.32 15.55
CA ALA A 111 -12.77 6.21 16.00
C ALA A 111 -11.39 5.56 16.11
N ILE A 112 -11.11 4.56 15.27
CA ILE A 112 -9.79 3.96 15.14
C ILE A 112 -8.96 4.78 14.14
N ALA A 113 -7.75 5.16 14.54
CA ALA A 113 -6.77 5.76 13.65
C ALA A 113 -5.38 5.18 13.94
N GLY A 114 -4.59 4.96 12.89
CA GLY A 114 -3.17 4.65 13.03
C GLY A 114 -2.35 5.86 13.47
N PRO A 115 -1.06 5.67 13.81
CA PRO A 115 -0.18 6.75 14.24
C PRO A 115 0.22 7.72 13.11
N TYR A 116 -0.20 7.47 11.86
CA TYR A 116 0.12 8.32 10.72
C TYR A 116 -0.49 9.73 10.88
N ARG A 117 0.23 10.73 10.37
CA ARG A 117 -0.18 12.15 10.43
C ARG A 117 -0.20 12.84 9.07
N SER A 118 0.23 12.14 8.02
CA SER A 118 0.13 12.65 6.67
C SER A 118 -1.31 12.64 6.16
N ARG A 119 -1.58 13.46 5.13
CA ARG A 119 -2.86 13.50 4.42
C ARG A 119 -2.87 12.59 3.18
N SER A 120 -1.89 11.69 3.05
CA SER A 120 -1.74 10.80 1.89
C SER A 120 -2.39 9.45 2.17
N HIS A 121 -3.44 9.11 1.39
CA HIS A 121 -4.05 7.78 1.45
C HIS A 121 -3.07 6.66 1.07
N PHE A 122 -2.15 6.91 0.14
CA PHE A 122 -1.15 5.92 -0.27
C PHE A 122 -0.19 5.60 0.87
N GLU A 123 0.28 6.64 1.57
CA GLU A 123 1.22 6.48 2.67
C GLU A 123 0.57 5.77 3.86
N ALA A 124 -0.66 6.14 4.22
CA ALA A 124 -1.42 5.46 5.27
C ALA A 124 -1.64 3.97 4.94
N GLN A 125 -1.93 3.65 3.67
CA GLN A 125 -2.11 2.28 3.23
C GLN A 125 -0.79 1.48 3.27
N ASP A 126 0.32 2.08 2.83
CA ASP A 126 1.64 1.46 2.89
C ASP A 126 2.04 1.17 4.35
N MET A 127 1.80 2.11 5.28
CA MET A 127 2.03 1.87 6.71
C MET A 127 1.18 0.72 7.26
N LEU A 128 -0.12 0.69 6.95
CA LEU A 128 -1.02 -0.37 7.41
C LEU A 128 -0.61 -1.75 6.85
N GLN A 129 -0.18 -1.82 5.59
CA GLN A 129 0.21 -3.06 4.92
C GLN A 129 1.57 -3.58 5.35
N THR A 130 2.49 -2.67 5.67
CA THR A 130 3.86 -3.03 6.07
C THR A 130 4.00 -3.21 7.58
N GLY A 131 3.08 -2.66 8.37
CA GLY A 131 3.21 -2.56 9.82
C GLY A 131 4.34 -1.62 10.25
N ALA A 132 4.88 -0.82 9.33
CA ALA A 132 5.98 0.10 9.58
C ALA A 132 5.49 1.40 10.23
N ASP A 133 6.29 1.94 11.13
CA ASP A 133 6.12 3.29 11.64
C ASP A 133 6.58 4.34 10.61
N ASP A 134 6.31 5.62 10.91
CA ASP A 134 6.52 6.73 9.97
C ASP A 134 7.99 6.82 9.51
N ASP A 135 8.93 6.55 10.42
CA ASP A 135 10.36 6.56 10.14
C ASP A 135 10.79 5.41 9.23
N GLN A 136 10.31 4.19 9.49
CA GLN A 136 10.58 3.04 8.62
C GLN A 136 9.97 3.22 7.23
N ASN A 137 8.75 3.78 7.14
CA ASN A 137 8.09 4.01 5.86
C ASN A 137 8.80 5.11 5.04
N ARG A 138 9.28 6.18 5.70
CA ARG A 138 10.09 7.23 5.07
C ARG A 138 11.42 6.72 4.53
N LEU A 139 12.10 5.84 5.26
CA LEU A 139 13.34 5.22 4.80
C LEU A 139 13.07 4.37 3.55
N ARG A 140 12.00 3.57 3.54
CA ARG A 140 11.60 2.78 2.38
C ARG A 140 11.26 3.65 1.17
N MET A 141 10.48 4.72 1.34
CA MET A 141 10.19 5.66 0.24
C MET A 141 11.44 6.28 -0.36
N ARG A 142 12.44 6.63 0.47
CA ARG A 142 13.74 7.14 0.00
C ARG A 142 14.52 6.09 -0.81
N PHE A 143 14.48 4.82 -0.42
CA PHE A 143 15.08 3.74 -1.21
C PHE A 143 14.37 3.55 -2.55
N ASP A 144 13.04 3.57 -2.56
CA ASP A 144 12.22 3.43 -3.77
C ASP A 144 12.42 4.60 -4.75
N GLU A 145 12.44 5.84 -4.27
CA GLU A 145 12.76 7.00 -5.09
C GLU A 145 14.17 6.92 -5.68
N ARG A 146 15.14 6.48 -4.87
CA ARG A 146 16.52 6.30 -5.34
C ARG A 146 16.59 5.23 -6.42
N ALA A 147 15.92 4.09 -6.23
CA ALA A 147 15.85 3.02 -7.22
C ALA A 147 15.17 3.46 -8.53
N LYS A 148 14.04 4.19 -8.43
CA LYS A 148 13.34 4.76 -9.59
C LYS A 148 14.20 5.78 -10.33
N ARG A 149 14.96 6.63 -9.61
CA ARG A 149 15.89 7.59 -10.21
C ARG A 149 17.04 6.90 -10.93
N THR A 150 17.60 5.84 -10.36
CA THR A 150 18.65 5.04 -11.00
C THR A 150 18.15 4.36 -12.28
N ASN A 151 16.93 3.80 -12.27
CA ASN A 151 16.34 3.23 -13.49
C ASN A 151 16.05 4.29 -14.55
N ARG A 152 15.57 5.47 -14.15
CA ARG A 152 15.30 6.58 -15.08
C ARG A 152 16.58 7.09 -15.77
N VAL A 153 17.70 7.13 -15.05
CA VAL A 153 19.02 7.48 -15.61
C VAL A 153 19.51 6.38 -16.56
N ARG A 154 19.36 5.10 -16.21
CA ARG A 154 19.69 3.99 -17.11
C ARG A 154 18.87 4.01 -18.40
N ASP A 155 17.57 4.28 -18.30
CA ASP A 155 16.69 4.35 -19.47
C ASP A 155 17.01 5.56 -20.36
N ALA A 156 17.37 6.70 -19.76
CA ALA A 156 17.84 7.87 -20.49
C ALA A 156 19.17 7.58 -21.21
N LEU A 157 20.13 6.92 -20.55
CA LEU A 157 21.41 6.54 -21.15
C LEU A 157 21.23 5.52 -22.28
N ARG A 158 20.33 4.54 -22.14
CA ARG A 158 19.96 3.64 -23.25
C ARG A 158 19.39 4.42 -24.44
N ARG A 159 18.49 5.38 -24.22
CA ARG A 159 17.94 6.21 -25.30
C ARG A 159 18.98 7.08 -26.00
N VAL A 160 20.00 7.55 -25.29
CA VAL A 160 21.13 8.29 -25.90
C VAL A 160 21.99 7.35 -26.75
N GLN A 161 22.33 6.17 -26.22
CA GLN A 161 23.14 5.19 -26.95
C GLN A 161 22.46 4.63 -28.22
N PHE A 162 21.13 4.53 -28.25
CA PHE A 162 20.39 4.15 -29.46
C PHE A 162 20.25 5.27 -30.49
N ARG A 163 20.49 6.54 -30.13
CA ARG A 163 20.42 7.67 -31.07
C ARG A 163 21.71 7.88 -31.86
N ASP A 164 22.84 7.40 -31.33
CA ASP A 164 24.16 7.53 -31.95
C ASP A 164 24.50 6.43 -32.98
N HIS A 165 23.54 5.55 -33.32
CA HIS A 165 23.69 4.47 -34.32
C HIS A 165 22.67 4.54 -35.47
N ALA A 166 22.04 5.70 -35.70
CA ALA A 166 21.28 5.93 -36.93
C ALA A 166 22.24 6.41 -38.04
N ASP A 167 22.58 5.52 -38.98
CA ASP A 167 23.32 5.86 -40.20
C ASP A 167 22.56 6.91 -41.04
N PRO A 168 23.24 7.89 -41.65
CA PRO A 168 22.62 8.83 -42.56
C PRO A 168 22.41 8.15 -43.91
N VAL A 169 21.23 7.57 -44.14
CA VAL A 169 20.85 7.11 -45.48
C VAL A 169 20.51 8.33 -46.33
N ALA A 170 21.43 8.60 -47.25
CA ALA A 170 21.37 9.42 -48.45
C ALA A 170 20.00 10.04 -48.80
N ALA A 171 19.97 11.38 -48.79
CA ALA A 171 19.01 12.15 -49.56
C ALA A 171 19.35 12.00 -51.04
N ASP A 172 18.69 11.06 -51.73
CA ASP A 172 18.79 10.95 -53.17
C ASP A 172 17.72 11.81 -53.86
N SER A 173 18.20 12.55 -54.84
CA SER A 173 17.55 13.66 -55.53
C SER A 173 16.42 13.19 -56.46
N VAL A 174 15.19 13.62 -56.21
CA VAL A 174 14.10 13.56 -57.20
C VAL A 174 13.91 14.95 -57.81
N ARG A 175 14.35 15.07 -59.06
CA ARG A 175 14.15 16.22 -59.96
C ARG A 175 12.68 16.33 -60.35
N PRO A 176 12.09 17.55 -60.46
CA PRO A 176 10.74 17.71 -60.99
C PRO A 176 10.79 17.80 -62.52
N GLU A 177 10.19 16.82 -63.21
CA GLU A 177 9.86 16.92 -64.63
C GLU A 177 8.69 17.91 -64.80
N ARG A 178 8.93 18.94 -65.61
CA ARG A 178 7.96 19.96 -66.00
C ARG A 178 7.19 19.49 -67.23
N GLY A 179 5.88 19.32 -67.07
CA GLY A 179 4.85 19.81 -68.00
C GLY A 179 4.55 19.00 -69.27
N ALA A 180 3.27 18.65 -69.43
CA ALA A 180 2.56 18.83 -70.70
C ALA A 180 1.04 18.73 -70.47
N ARG A 181 0.39 19.89 -70.69
CA ARG A 181 -0.97 20.13 -71.24
C ARG A 181 -2.18 19.51 -70.56
#